data_AF-A0A936XTR8-F1
#
_entry.id   AF-A0A936XTR8-F1
#
_cell.length_a   1.000
_cell.length_b   1.000
_cell.length_c   1.000
_cell.angle_alpha   90.00
_cell.angle_beta   90.00
_cell.angle_gamma   90.00
#
_symmetry.space_group_name_H-M   'P 1'
#
loop_
_entity.id
_entity.type
_entity.pdbx_description
1 polymer ?
#
loop_
_entity_poly.entity_id
_entity_poly.type
_entity_poly.pdbx_seq_one_letter_code
_entity_poly.pdbx_strand_id
1 'polypeptide(L)'
;MALLSFFVFLNFRNQKKINRLAAEAYASERTELELQSLRAQLNPHFIFNCINSIDAFIHSNDKYNATVYLNKFARLLRNILDSSKLSTVSFAKDIDTLKLYVELEELRHENKFRTEFNIDDELLNNDYKVPALIIQPFVENAILHGLKNRGRQ
;
A
#
# COMPACT_ATOMS: atom_id res chain seq x y z
N MET A 1 -8.11 11.07 -60.37
CA MET A 1 -8.42 11.79 -59.11
C MET A 1 -9.17 10.92 -58.11
N ALA A 2 -10.33 10.32 -58.46
CA ALA A 2 -11.14 9.51 -57.52
C ALA A 2 -10.41 8.30 -56.89
N LEU A 3 -9.60 7.57 -57.67
CA LEU A 3 -8.81 6.44 -57.15
C LEU A 3 -7.70 6.89 -56.18
N LEU A 4 -7.06 8.04 -56.47
CA LEU A 4 -6.03 8.62 -55.60
C LEU A 4 -6.65 9.12 -54.30
N SER A 5 -7.79 9.82 -54.35
CA SER A 5 -8.52 10.23 -53.15
C SER A 5 -9.03 9.05 -52.34
N PHE A 6 -9.47 7.98 -53.00
CA PHE A 6 -9.89 6.74 -52.34
C PHE A 6 -8.71 6.04 -51.66
N PHE A 7 -7.55 5.95 -52.32
CA PHE A 7 -6.33 5.40 -51.74
C PHE A 7 -5.84 6.22 -50.54
N VAL A 8 -5.81 7.55 -50.64
CA VAL A 8 -5.48 8.45 -49.52
C VAL A 8 -6.46 8.26 -48.36
N PHE A 9 -7.76 8.15 -48.66
CA PHE A 9 -8.79 7.89 -47.65
C PHE A 9 -8.59 6.55 -46.93
N LEU A 10 -8.28 5.47 -47.66
CA LEU A 10 -7.97 4.16 -47.07
C LEU A 10 -6.73 4.22 -46.17
N ASN A 11 -5.65 4.87 -46.61
CA ASN A 11 -4.45 5.07 -45.80
C ASN A 11 -4.76 5.88 -44.53
N PHE A 12 -5.56 6.94 -44.64
CA PHE A 12 -5.98 7.73 -43.49
C PHE A 12 -6.82 6.93 -42.49
N ARG A 13 -7.73 6.06 -42.97
CA ARG A 13 -8.49 5.15 -42.11
C ARG A 13 -7.60 4.11 -41.43
N ASN A 14 -6.65 3.53 -42.16
CA ASN A 14 -5.68 2.59 -41.60
C ASN A 14 -4.80 3.26 -40.55
N GLN A 15 -4.30 4.47 -40.80
CA GLN A 15 -3.51 5.22 -39.84
C GLN A 15 -4.31 5.55 -38.57
N LYS A 16 -5.58 5.96 -38.70
CA LYS A 16 -6.46 6.16 -37.54
C LYS A 16 -6.68 4.87 -36.74
N LYS A 17 -6.82 3.72 -37.41
CA LYS A 17 -6.98 2.42 -36.75
C LYS A 17 -5.70 2.03 -36.00
N ILE A 18 -4.52 2.20 -36.61
CA ILE A 18 -3.22 1.94 -35.97
C ILE A 18 -3.04 2.83 -34.74
N ASN A 19 -3.30 4.13 -34.87
CA ASN A 19 -3.18 5.07 -33.74
C ASN A 19 -4.15 4.74 -32.60
N ARG A 20 -5.38 4.29 -32.94
CA ARG A 20 -6.37 3.84 -31.95
C ARG A 20 -5.91 2.59 -31.22
N LEU A 21 -5.44 1.57 -31.95
CA LEU A 21 -4.91 0.34 -31.36
C LEU A 21 -3.70 0.62 -30.46
N ALA A 22 -2.79 1.49 -30.90
CA ALA A 22 -1.66 1.92 -30.09
C ALA A 22 -2.12 2.62 -28.81
N ALA A 23 -3.09 3.55 -28.90
CA ALA A 23 -3.65 4.22 -27.73
C ALA A 23 -4.34 3.26 -26.76
N GLU A 24 -5.09 2.27 -27.27
CA GLU A 24 -5.72 1.21 -26.46
C GLU A 24 -4.65 0.34 -25.76
N ALA A 25 -3.59 -0.06 -26.46
CA ALA A 25 -2.46 -0.78 -25.88
C ALA A 25 -1.77 0.02 -24.77
N TYR A 26 -1.44 1.29 -25.02
CA TYR A 26 -0.83 2.18 -24.01
C TYR A 26 -1.73 2.37 -22.78
N ALA A 27 -3.04 2.50 -22.96
CA ALA A 27 -3.98 2.62 -21.85
C ALA A 27 -4.03 1.33 -21.00
N SER A 28 -4.03 0.15 -21.65
CA SER A 28 -3.97 -1.13 -20.96
C SER A 28 -2.65 -1.29 -20.20
N GLU A 29 -1.52 -0.92 -20.80
CA GLU A 29 -0.21 -0.99 -20.16
C GLU A 29 -0.14 -0.08 -18.93
N ARG A 30 -0.64 1.15 -19.01
CA ARG A 30 -0.73 2.03 -17.83
C ARG A 30 -1.58 1.43 -16.72
N THR A 31 -2.73 0.85 -17.06
CA THR A 31 -3.62 0.23 -16.06
C THR A 31 -2.93 -0.93 -15.36
N GLU A 32 -2.18 -1.75 -16.09
CA GLU A 32 -1.41 -2.85 -15.52
C GLU A 32 -0.29 -2.33 -14.60
N LEU A 33 0.43 -1.27 -15.00
CA LEU A 33 1.46 -0.65 -14.17
C LEU A 33 0.89 -0.02 -12.89
N GLU A 34 -0.25 0.65 -12.97
CA GLU A 34 -0.96 1.19 -11.80
C GLU A 34 -1.40 0.07 -10.85
N LEU A 35 -1.93 -1.03 -11.40
CA LEU A 35 -2.31 -2.20 -10.62
C LEU A 35 -1.10 -2.88 -9.97
N GLN A 36 0.02 -3.01 -10.68
CA GLN A 36 1.27 -3.55 -10.13
C GLN A 36 1.82 -2.65 -9.02
N SER A 37 1.78 -1.33 -9.20
CA SER A 37 2.17 -0.38 -8.16
C SER A 37 1.28 -0.50 -6.92
N LEU A 38 -0.04 -0.60 -7.10
CA LEU A 38 -0.98 -0.79 -6.01
C LEU A 38 -0.75 -2.13 -5.27
N ARG A 39 -0.51 -3.21 -6.01
CA ARG A 39 -0.15 -4.51 -5.43
C ARG A 39 1.17 -4.47 -4.67
N ALA A 40 2.17 -3.76 -5.18
CA ALA A 40 3.45 -3.60 -4.50
C ALA A 40 3.31 -2.83 -3.17
N GLN A 41 2.33 -1.93 -3.07
CA GLN A 41 2.02 -1.22 -1.82
C GLN A 41 1.26 -2.10 -0.81
N LEU A 42 0.57 -3.15 -1.28
CA LEU A 42 -0.06 -4.16 -0.43
C LEU A 42 0.95 -5.29 -0.16
N ASN A 43 1.72 -5.21 0.93
CA ASN A 43 2.65 -6.27 1.31
C ASN A 43 1.90 -7.61 1.53
N PRO A 44 1.95 -8.60 0.60
CA PRO A 44 1.10 -9.78 0.68
C PRO A 44 1.47 -10.68 1.86
N HIS A 45 2.75 -10.68 2.22
CA HIS A 45 3.27 -11.39 3.39
C HIS A 45 2.70 -10.78 4.67
N PHE A 46 2.65 -9.45 4.79
CA PHE A 46 2.02 -8.79 5.92
C PHE A 46 0.53 -9.15 6.04
N ILE A 47 -0.22 -9.12 4.93
CA ILE A 47 -1.64 -9.50 4.90
C ILE A 47 -1.83 -10.94 5.39
N PHE A 48 -1.04 -11.87 4.87
CA PHE A 48 -1.08 -13.27 5.30
C PHE A 48 -0.79 -13.42 6.80
N ASN A 49 0.22 -12.70 7.31
CA ASN A 49 0.56 -12.73 8.73
C ASN A 49 -0.56 -12.17 9.60
N CYS A 50 -1.23 -11.08 9.19
CA CYS A 50 -2.37 -10.54 9.92
C CYS A 50 -3.53 -11.54 9.98
N ILE A 51 -3.82 -12.24 8.88
CA ILE A 51 -4.86 -13.28 8.85
C ILE A 51 -4.49 -14.42 9.82
N ASN A 52 -3.24 -14.87 9.82
CA ASN A 52 -2.78 -15.91 10.76
C ASN A 52 -2.85 -15.46 12.22
N SER A 53 -2.56 -14.19 12.53
CA SER A 53 -2.73 -13.65 13.88
C SER A 53 -4.19 -13.68 14.34
N ILE A 54 -5.12 -13.31 13.45
CA ILE A 54 -6.55 -13.40 13.73
C ILE A 54 -6.95 -14.86 13.99
N ASP A 55 -6.47 -15.79 13.16
CA ASP A 55 -6.74 -17.22 13.32
C ASP A 55 -6.17 -17.77 14.64
N ALA A 56 -4.96 -17.36 15.03
CA ALA A 56 -4.35 -17.72 16.31
C ALA A 56 -5.16 -17.21 17.52
N PHE A 57 -5.65 -15.96 17.48
CA PHE A 57 -6.54 -15.44 18.52
C PHE A 57 -7.85 -16.24 18.60
N ILE A 58 -8.44 -16.61 17.47
CA ILE A 58 -9.65 -17.46 17.44
C ILE A 58 -9.38 -18.83 18.06
N HIS A 59 -8.27 -19.49 17.70
CA HIS A 59 -7.91 -20.80 18.24
C HIS A 59 -7.56 -20.77 19.73
N SER A 60 -6.99 -19.66 20.22
CA SER A 60 -6.75 -19.43 21.65
C SER A 60 -8.01 -19.02 22.44
N ASN A 61 -9.18 -18.96 21.77
CA ASN A 61 -10.45 -18.49 22.31
C ASN A 61 -10.41 -17.03 22.81
N ASP A 62 -9.44 -16.23 22.35
CA ASP A 62 -9.31 -14.81 22.61
C ASP A 62 -10.10 -13.98 21.57
N LYS A 63 -11.42 -14.08 21.67
CA LYS A 63 -12.34 -13.40 20.74
C LYS A 63 -12.21 -11.88 20.77
N TYR A 64 -11.82 -11.32 21.92
CA TYR A 64 -11.66 -9.89 22.08
C TYR A 64 -10.47 -9.39 21.25
N ASN A 65 -9.28 -9.97 21.45
CA ASN A 65 -8.11 -9.55 20.67
C ASN A 65 -8.24 -9.89 19.18
N ALA A 66 -8.90 -11.00 18.82
CA ALA A 66 -9.24 -11.29 17.42
C ALA A 66 -10.03 -10.13 16.77
N THR A 67 -11.06 -9.63 17.47
CA THR A 67 -11.91 -8.53 17.00
C THR A 67 -11.14 -7.21 16.92
N VAL A 68 -10.35 -6.90 17.94
CA VAL A 68 -9.51 -5.69 17.99
C VAL A 68 -8.49 -5.71 16.84
N TYR A 69 -7.81 -6.83 16.64
CA TYR A 69 -6.82 -7.00 15.58
C TYR A 69 -7.44 -6.87 14.19
N LEU A 70 -8.58 -7.53 13.94
CA LEU A 70 -9.31 -7.43 12.67
C LEU A 70 -9.72 -5.98 12.35
N ASN A 71 -10.24 -5.25 13.34
CA ASN A 71 -10.64 -3.85 13.15
C ASN A 71 -9.44 -2.95 12.83
N LYS A 72 -8.32 -3.13 13.53
CA LYS A 72 -7.07 -2.40 13.25
C LYS A 72 -6.53 -2.74 11.86
N PHE A 73 -6.51 -4.01 11.49
CA PHE A 73 -6.10 -4.48 10.17
C PHE A 73 -6.95 -3.88 9.05
N ALA A 74 -8.27 -3.91 9.18
CA ALA A 74 -9.18 -3.32 8.19
C ALA A 74 -8.98 -1.80 8.03
N ARG A 75 -8.75 -1.09 9.15
CA ARG A 75 -8.42 0.35 9.12
C ARG A 75 -7.09 0.62 8.42
N LEU A 76 -6.06 -0.19 8.69
CA LEU A 76 -4.75 -0.03 8.06
C LEU A 76 -4.83 -0.24 6.55
N LEU A 77 -5.50 -1.33 6.12
CA LEU A 77 -5.69 -1.59 4.70
C LEU A 77 -6.43 -0.44 3.99
N ARG A 78 -7.48 0.10 4.62
CA ARG A 78 -8.19 1.27 4.09
C ARG A 78 -7.25 2.47 3.96
N ASN A 79 -6.46 2.78 4.99
CA ASN A 79 -5.51 3.90 4.97
C ASN A 79 -4.46 3.76 3.86
N ILE A 80 -3.90 2.56 3.67
CA ILE A 80 -2.95 2.27 2.59
C ILE A 80 -3.60 2.46 1.23
N LEU A 81 -4.79 1.89 1.00
CA LEU A 81 -5.51 1.99 -0.27
C LEU A 81 -6.00 3.42 -0.60
N ASP A 82 -6.32 4.21 0.43
CA ASP A 82 -6.71 5.61 0.24
C ASP A 82 -5.49 6.50 -0.01
N SER A 83 -4.33 6.14 0.56
CA SER A 83 -3.09 6.89 0.38
C SER A 83 -2.37 6.53 -0.92
N SER A 84 -2.52 5.30 -1.41
CA SER A 84 -1.94 4.84 -2.68
C SER A 84 -2.48 5.55 -3.92
N LYS A 85 -3.70 6.10 -3.82
CA LYS A 85 -4.33 6.93 -4.86
C LYS A 85 -3.78 8.35 -4.90
N LEU A 86 -3.02 8.75 -3.88
CA LEU A 86 -2.51 10.10 -3.72
C LEU A 86 -0.99 10.09 -3.87
N SER A 87 -0.44 11.07 -4.58
CA SER A 87 1.02 11.26 -4.64
C SER A 87 1.61 11.71 -3.32
N THR A 88 0.82 12.41 -2.50
CA THR A 88 1.20 12.91 -1.18
C THR A 88 0.04 12.85 -0.19
N VAL A 89 0.35 12.73 1.09
CA VAL A 89 -0.59 12.77 2.22
C VAL A 89 -0.09 13.76 3.27
N SER A 90 -0.97 14.21 4.17
CA SER A 90 -0.52 14.97 5.35
C SER A 90 0.40 14.10 6.21
N PHE A 91 1.48 14.68 6.75
CA PHE A 91 2.41 14.00 7.64
C PHE A 91 1.70 13.31 8.81
N ALA A 92 0.73 13.99 9.45
CA ALA A 92 -0.08 13.41 10.52
C ALA A 92 -0.78 12.09 10.10
N LYS A 93 -1.40 12.05 8.92
CA LYS A 93 -2.04 10.84 8.37
C LYS A 93 -1.05 9.71 8.10
N ASP A 94 0.15 10.04 7.60
CA ASP A 94 1.22 9.06 7.37
C ASP A 94 1.66 8.43 8.69
N ILE A 95 1.88 9.26 9.71
CA ILE A 95 2.21 8.83 11.08
C ILE A 95 1.09 8.00 11.72
N ASP A 96 -0.18 8.38 11.58
CA ASP A 96 -1.30 7.60 12.10
C ASP A 96 -1.39 6.20 11.45
N THR A 97 -1.11 6.14 10.16
CA THR A 97 -1.05 4.87 9.42
C THR A 97 0.14 4.02 9.90
N LEU A 98 1.30 4.64 10.11
CA LEU A 98 2.49 3.99 10.64
C LEU A 98 2.27 3.46 12.07
N LYS A 99 1.64 4.24 12.96
CA LYS A 99 1.30 3.80 14.32
C LYS A 99 0.40 2.57 14.30
N LEU A 100 -0.61 2.56 13.44
CA LEU A 100 -1.52 1.42 13.30
C LEU A 100 -0.80 0.16 12.78
N TYR A 101 0.14 0.32 11.85
CA TYR A 101 1.01 -0.76 11.39
C TYR A 101 1.86 -1.33 12.53
N VAL A 102 2.54 -0.46 13.28
CA VAL A 102 3.39 -0.86 14.40
C VAL A 102 2.59 -1.58 15.49
N GLU A 103 1.40 -1.08 15.84
CA GLU A 103 0.53 -1.72 16.83
C GLU A 103 0.14 -3.16 16.43
N LEU A 104 -0.13 -3.39 15.14
CA LEU A 104 -0.43 -4.73 14.62
C LEU A 104 0.79 -5.66 14.68
N GLU A 105 1.98 -5.12 14.42
CA GLU A 105 3.24 -5.86 14.55
C GLU A 105 3.55 -6.18 16.02
N GLU A 106 3.37 -5.24 16.94
CA GLU A 106 3.57 -5.46 18.39
C GLU A 106 2.63 -6.55 18.91
N LEU A 107 1.33 -6.46 18.60
CA LEU A 107 0.35 -7.47 18.98
C LEU A 107 0.67 -8.85 18.40
N ARG A 108 1.06 -8.92 17.12
CA ARG A 108 1.43 -10.19 16.47
C ARG A 108 2.62 -10.85 17.13
N HIS A 109 3.59 -10.05 17.57
CA HIS A 109 4.80 -10.54 18.22
C HIS A 109 4.65 -10.62 19.74
N GLU A 110 3.43 -10.65 20.28
CA GLU A 110 3.15 -10.76 21.72
C GLU A 110 3.90 -9.70 22.55
N ASN A 111 4.02 -8.49 22.01
CA ASN A 111 4.78 -7.37 22.60
C ASN A 111 6.27 -7.68 22.85
N LYS A 112 6.89 -8.55 22.04
CA LYS A 112 8.35 -8.83 22.09
C LYS A 112 9.21 -7.61 21.78
N PHE A 113 8.64 -6.54 21.23
CA PHE A 113 9.31 -5.25 21.08
C PHE A 113 8.35 -4.14 21.49
N ARG A 114 8.91 -2.94 21.69
CA ARG A 114 8.16 -1.73 22.03
C ARG A 114 8.62 -0.60 21.15
N THR A 115 7.68 0.23 20.74
CA THR A 115 7.93 1.39 19.90
C THR A 115 7.61 2.67 20.65
N GLU A 116 8.42 3.69 20.42
CA GLU A 116 8.21 5.03 20.95
C GLU A 116 8.25 6.02 19.79
N PHE A 117 7.24 6.88 19.72
CA PHE A 117 7.14 7.94 18.71
C PHE A 117 7.49 9.27 19.38
N ASN A 118 8.70 9.76 19.11
CA ASN A 118 9.10 11.11 19.49
C ASN A 118 9.04 12.01 18.25
N ILE A 119 7.96 12.78 18.12
CA ILE A 119 7.65 13.59 16.94
C ILE A 119 7.33 14.99 17.42
N ASP A 120 7.88 16.00 16.75
CA ASP A 120 7.58 17.39 17.04
C ASP A 120 6.09 17.70 16.77
N ASP A 121 5.42 18.31 17.75
CA ASP A 121 4.02 18.73 17.64
C ASP A 121 3.82 19.73 16.50
N GLU A 122 4.83 20.53 16.15
CA GLU A 122 4.76 21.44 15.00
C GLU A 122 4.57 20.65 13.69
N LEU A 123 5.19 19.48 13.55
CA LEU A 123 5.02 18.63 12.37
C LEU A 123 3.64 17.98 12.31
N LEU A 124 3.05 17.64 13.46
CA LEU A 124 1.74 17.00 13.54
C LEU A 124 0.58 17.98 13.34
N ASN A 125 0.73 19.22 13.82
CA ASN A 125 -0.36 20.21 13.84
C ASN A 125 -0.44 21.07 12.57
N ASN A 126 0.59 21.05 11.73
CA ASN A 126 0.64 21.81 10.47
C ASN A 126 0.34 20.92 9.24
N ASP A 127 -0.03 21.54 8.11
CA ASP A 127 -0.39 20.83 6.88
C ASP A 127 0.83 20.46 6.01
N TYR A 128 1.85 19.84 6.61
CA TYR A 128 2.99 19.32 5.87
C TYR A 128 2.56 18.11 5.02
N LYS A 129 2.90 18.14 3.73
CA LYS A 129 2.66 17.01 2.82
C LYS A 129 3.93 16.20 2.62
N VAL A 130 3.79 14.88 2.67
CA VAL A 130 4.87 13.92 2.42
C VAL A 130 4.41 12.88 1.40
N PRO A 131 5.33 12.24 0.66
CA PRO A 131 4.99 11.04 -0.11
C PRO A 131 4.36 9.99 0.80
N ALA A 132 3.29 9.35 0.32
CA ALA A 132 2.60 8.33 1.09
C ALA A 132 3.54 7.17 1.44
N LEU A 133 3.45 6.69 2.69
CA LEU A 133 4.16 5.53 3.21
C LEU A 133 5.69 5.69 3.18
N ILE A 134 6.21 6.93 3.21
CA ILE A 134 7.65 7.18 3.08
C ILE A 134 8.48 6.62 4.24
N ILE A 135 7.94 6.67 5.48
CA ILE A 135 8.65 6.22 6.68
C ILE A 135 8.54 4.69 6.86
N GLN A 136 7.43 4.11 6.41
CA GLN A 136 7.09 2.71 6.65
C GLN A 136 8.21 1.72 6.29
N PRO A 137 8.87 1.78 5.11
CA PRO A 137 9.96 0.85 4.76
C PRO A 137 11.11 0.80 5.76
N PHE A 138 11.42 1.92 6.40
CA PHE A 138 12.49 1.98 7.41
C PHE A 138 12.08 1.30 8.71
N VAL A 139 10.81 1.49 9.13
CA VAL A 139 10.26 0.84 10.31
C VAL A 139 10.08 -0.66 10.09
N GLU A 140 9.60 -1.09 8.91
CA GLU A 140 9.52 -2.51 8.54
C GLU A 140 10.89 -3.19 8.65
N ASN A 141 11.93 -2.54 8.10
CA ASN A 141 13.30 -3.03 8.20
C ASN A 141 13.79 -3.08 9.66
N ALA A 142 13.51 -2.05 10.46
CA ALA A 142 13.91 -2.01 11.87
C ALA A 142 13.28 -3.15 12.68
N ILE A 143 11.99 -3.42 12.50
CA ILE A 143 11.28 -4.54 13.15
C ILE A 143 11.87 -5.89 12.71
N LEU A 144 12.04 -6.08 11.39
CA LEU A 144 12.58 -7.33 10.84
C LEU A 144 13.98 -7.64 11.40
N HIS A 145 14.89 -6.66 11.37
CA HIS A 145 16.25 -6.83 11.86
C HIS A 145 16.31 -6.96 13.40
N GLY A 146 15.49 -6.18 14.12
CA GLY A 146 15.42 -6.23 15.58
C GLY A 146 14.96 -7.58 16.11
N LEU A 147 13.98 -8.21 15.45
CA LEU A 147 13.45 -9.52 15.84
C LEU A 147 14.32 -10.69 15.38
N LYS A 148 15.01 -10.58 14.24
CA LYS A 148 15.93 -11.63 13.74
C LYS A 148 17.06 -11.94 14.73
N ASN A 149 17.51 -10.95 15.49
CA ASN A 149 18.58 -11.12 16.49
C ASN A 149 18.10 -11.75 17.81
N ARG A 150 16.78 -11.90 18.04
CA ARG A 150 16.24 -12.52 19.25
C ARG A 150 15.92 -14.01 19.13
N GLY A 151 15.99 -14.61 17.94
CA GLY A 151 15.81 -16.05 17.73
C GLY A 151 17.07 -16.91 17.93
N ARG A 152 18.12 -16.36 18.56
CA ARG A 152 19.43 -17.02 18.79
C ARG A 152 19.81 -17.16 20.27
N GLN A 153 18.85 -17.00 21.19
CA GLN A 153 19.05 -17.28 22.62
C GLN A 153 18.01 -18.27 23.11
#